data_AF-A0A7V2XJM2-F1
#
_entry.id   AF-A0A7V2XJM2-F1
#
_cell.length_a   1.000
_cell.length_b   1.000
_cell.length_c   1.000
_cell.angle_alpha   90.00
_cell.angle_beta   90.00
_cell.angle_gamma   90.00
#
_symmetry.space_group_name_H-M   'P 1'
#
loop_
_entity.id
_entity.type
_entity.pdbx_description
1 polymer ?
#
loop_
_entity_poly.entity_id
_entity_poly.type
_entity_poly.pdbx_seq_one_letter_code
_entity_poly.pdbx_strand_id
1 'polypeptide(L)'
;MLYRNEYLKPSGNRPGCSVQEYLGSFSVHATEIPPAFDALLRQATSGRPERYQALVERLEERVLAPARERHAEQLRQQQRDHILGLLGFAQQQLHAVGDMPDAAAHLTAPEVLGAVTQVVHSAQRLQVMPKVASPGIGLETGDTPAVASSTASGTEPVEAPAEENDAESPEERLQMLLMRINGACQEISSMMPEAAKQFRRGYPFQDQTVELVRQLWFNSSDAIAALNGRGQLKRP
;
A
#
# COMPACT_ATOMS: atom_id res chain seq x y z
N MET A 1 -6.16 -22.42 -6.46
CA MET A 1 -5.41 -23.33 -7.36
C MET A 1 -6.35 -23.80 -8.46
N LEU A 2 -5.89 -23.78 -9.71
CA LEU A 2 -6.62 -24.21 -10.90
C LEU A 2 -6.01 -25.52 -11.41
N TYR A 3 -6.87 -26.45 -11.77
CA TYR A 3 -6.49 -27.75 -12.31
C TYR A 3 -7.29 -28.05 -13.59
N ARG A 4 -6.65 -28.75 -14.52
CA ARG A 4 -7.27 -29.35 -15.70
C ARG A 4 -7.52 -30.82 -15.41
N ASN A 5 -8.77 -31.26 -15.54
CA ASN A 5 -9.14 -32.66 -15.36
C ASN A 5 -9.52 -33.26 -16.72
N GLU A 6 -8.85 -34.33 -17.09
CA GLU A 6 -9.12 -35.09 -18.31
C GLU A 6 -9.44 -36.54 -17.98
N TYR A 7 -10.44 -37.10 -18.65
CA TYR A 7 -10.75 -38.52 -18.54
C TYR A 7 -10.16 -39.24 -19.74
N LEU A 8 -9.15 -40.07 -19.50
CA LEU A 8 -8.52 -40.89 -20.52
C LEU A 8 -9.13 -42.29 -20.48
N LYS A 9 -9.71 -42.69 -21.62
CA LYS A 9 -10.10 -44.08 -21.85
C LYS A 9 -9.05 -44.72 -22.77
N PRO A 10 -8.12 -45.52 -22.24
CA PRO A 10 -7.09 -46.16 -23.06
C PRO A 10 -7.74 -47.10 -24.10
N SER A 11 -7.11 -47.24 -25.27
CA SER A 11 -7.53 -48.18 -26.30
C SER A 11 -7.32 -49.62 -25.82
N GLY A 12 -8.43 -50.31 -25.52
CA GLY A 12 -8.45 -51.67 -24.99
C GLY A 12 -9.48 -51.85 -23.88
N ASN A 13 -9.62 -53.07 -23.35
CA ASN A 13 -10.60 -53.40 -22.30
C ASN A 13 -10.15 -52.96 -20.88
N ARG A 14 -9.36 -51.88 -20.77
CA ARG A 14 -8.88 -51.33 -19.49
C ARG A 14 -9.87 -50.28 -18.96
N PRO A 15 -10.05 -50.19 -17.64
CA PRO A 15 -10.85 -49.12 -17.04
C PRO A 15 -10.21 -47.76 -17.35
N GLY A 16 -11.06 -46.73 -17.55
CA GLY A 16 -10.58 -45.37 -17.79
C GLY A 16 -10.01 -44.76 -16.52
N CYS A 17 -9.12 -43.76 -16.68
CA CYS A 17 -8.53 -43.02 -15.57
C CYS A 17 -8.77 -41.52 -15.73
N SER A 18 -8.94 -40.81 -14.61
CA SER A 18 -8.94 -39.35 -14.57
C SER A 18 -7.52 -38.85 -14.30
N VAL A 19 -7.01 -38.01 -15.19
CA VAL A 19 -5.73 -37.30 -15.00
C VAL A 19 -6.05 -35.86 -14.60
N GLN A 20 -5.37 -35.39 -13.55
CA GLN A 20 -5.47 -34.01 -13.06
C GLN A 20 -4.12 -33.33 -13.24
N GLU A 21 -4.09 -32.26 -14.02
CA GLU A 21 -2.92 -31.44 -14.30
C GLU A 21 -3.07 -30.09 -13.60
N TYR A 22 -2.03 -29.67 -12.88
CA TYR A 22 -2.00 -28.36 -12.22
C TYR A 22 -1.70 -27.27 -13.24
N LEU A 23 -2.54 -26.23 -13.30
CA LEU A 23 -2.37 -25.12 -14.25
C LEU A 23 -1.80 -23.87 -13.60
N GLY A 24 -2.12 -23.60 -12.33
CA GLY A 24 -1.62 -22.41 -11.65
C GLY A 24 -2.40 -22.05 -10.39
N SER A 25 -1.95 -21.01 -9.70
CA SER A 25 -2.64 -20.43 -8.55
C SER A 25 -2.26 -18.97 -8.36
N PHE A 26 -3.12 -18.23 -7.67
CA PHE A 26 -2.82 -16.88 -7.21
C PHE A 26 -3.09 -16.76 -5.69
N SER A 27 -2.58 -15.69 -5.10
CA SER A 27 -2.65 -15.43 -3.67
C SER A 27 -4.09 -15.31 -3.18
N VAL A 28 -4.36 -15.84 -1.98
CA VAL A 28 -5.64 -15.67 -1.28
C VAL A 28 -5.87 -14.22 -0.83
N HIS A 29 -4.83 -13.38 -0.89
CA HIS A 29 -4.91 -11.95 -0.58
C HIS A 29 -5.10 -11.07 -1.82
N ALA A 30 -5.11 -11.65 -3.03
CA ALA A 30 -5.37 -10.86 -4.23
C ALA A 30 -6.81 -10.35 -4.23
N THR A 31 -6.98 -9.05 -4.46
CA THR A 31 -8.29 -8.39 -4.57
C THR A 31 -8.87 -8.45 -5.98
N GLU A 32 -8.02 -8.79 -6.96
CA GLU A 32 -8.34 -8.91 -8.38
C GLU A 32 -7.67 -10.17 -8.96
N ILE A 33 -8.20 -10.66 -10.09
CA ILE A 33 -7.61 -11.81 -10.79
C ILE A 33 -6.35 -11.34 -11.50
N PRO A 34 -5.17 -11.92 -11.22
CA PRO A 34 -3.96 -11.56 -11.94
C PRO A 34 -4.08 -11.88 -13.44
N PRO A 35 -3.58 -11.01 -14.34
CA PRO A 35 -3.70 -11.20 -15.79
C PRO A 35 -3.16 -12.55 -16.28
N ALA A 36 -2.04 -13.01 -15.70
CA ALA A 36 -1.45 -14.30 -16.03
C ALA A 36 -2.37 -15.48 -15.66
N PHE A 37 -3.11 -15.38 -14.54
CA PHE A 37 -4.06 -16.40 -14.13
C PHE A 37 -5.36 -16.35 -14.94
N ASP A 38 -5.80 -15.15 -15.34
CA ASP A 38 -6.94 -14.99 -16.26
C ASP A 38 -6.66 -15.64 -17.62
N ALA A 39 -5.45 -15.46 -18.15
CA ALA A 39 -5.03 -16.12 -19.39
C ALA A 39 -5.07 -17.65 -19.29
N LEU A 40 -4.60 -18.22 -18.17
CA LEU A 40 -4.69 -19.66 -17.90
C LEU A 40 -6.14 -20.15 -17.79
N LEU A 41 -7.01 -19.38 -17.14
CA LEU A 41 -8.45 -19.65 -17.06
C LEU A 41 -9.06 -19.71 -18.46
N ARG A 42 -8.82 -18.70 -19.30
CA ARG A 42 -9.34 -18.63 -20.68
C ARG A 42 -8.84 -19.78 -21.54
N GLN A 43 -7.57 -20.15 -21.40
CA GLN A 43 -6.99 -21.27 -22.13
C GLN A 43 -7.65 -22.60 -21.71
N ALA A 44 -7.80 -22.80 -20.38
CA ALA A 44 -8.40 -24.01 -19.81
C ALA A 44 -9.90 -24.16 -20.13
N THR A 45 -10.59 -23.05 -20.41
CA THR A 45 -12.02 -23.02 -20.77
C THR A 45 -12.26 -22.67 -22.23
N SER A 46 -11.24 -22.77 -23.09
CA SER A 46 -11.38 -22.47 -24.52
C SER A 46 -12.53 -23.27 -25.15
N GLY A 47 -13.36 -22.58 -25.94
CA GLY A 47 -14.58 -23.15 -26.53
C GLY A 47 -15.74 -23.41 -25.55
N ARG A 48 -15.61 -23.07 -24.26
CA ARG A 48 -16.65 -23.23 -23.22
C ARG A 48 -16.83 -21.94 -22.40
N PRO A 49 -17.44 -20.89 -22.98
CA PRO A 49 -17.58 -19.58 -22.32
C PRO A 49 -18.42 -19.64 -21.03
N GLU A 50 -19.45 -20.49 -20.96
CA GLU A 50 -20.26 -20.68 -19.75
C GLU A 50 -19.43 -21.20 -18.57
N ARG A 51 -18.50 -22.13 -18.84
CA ARG A 51 -17.61 -22.68 -17.82
C ARG A 51 -16.60 -21.65 -17.32
N TYR A 52 -16.14 -20.76 -18.20
CA TYR A 52 -15.31 -19.63 -17.82
C TYR A 52 -16.06 -18.71 -16.86
N GLN A 53 -17.28 -18.29 -17.23
CA GLN A 53 -18.12 -17.41 -16.41
C GLN A 53 -18.39 -18.02 -15.02
N ALA A 54 -18.80 -19.28 -14.96
CA ALA A 54 -19.05 -19.96 -13.69
C ALA A 54 -17.79 -20.07 -12.80
N LEU A 55 -16.60 -20.22 -13.39
CA LEU A 55 -15.35 -20.23 -12.63
C LEU A 55 -14.99 -18.83 -12.11
N VAL A 56 -15.17 -17.79 -12.92
CA VAL A 56 -14.93 -16.39 -12.52
C VAL A 56 -15.89 -16.00 -11.39
N GLU A 57 -17.18 -16.28 -11.53
CA GLU A 57 -18.19 -16.02 -10.50
C GLU A 57 -17.84 -16.71 -9.17
N ARG A 58 -17.44 -17.99 -9.23
CA ARG A 58 -17.02 -18.72 -8.04
C ARG A 58 -15.74 -18.16 -7.41
N LEU A 59 -14.80 -17.65 -8.21
CA LEU A 59 -13.59 -16.99 -7.71
C LEU A 59 -13.93 -15.66 -7.04
N GLU A 60 -14.84 -14.90 -7.64
CA GLU A 60 -15.34 -13.64 -7.12
C GLU A 60 -15.96 -13.83 -5.74
N GLU A 61 -16.91 -14.76 -5.60
CA GLU A 61 -17.60 -15.02 -4.33
C GLU A 61 -16.70 -15.61 -3.25
N ARG A 62 -15.84 -16.58 -3.60
CA ARG A 62 -15.10 -17.37 -2.60
C ARG A 62 -13.73 -16.82 -2.25
N VAL A 63 -13.13 -16.01 -3.12
CA VAL A 63 -11.75 -15.54 -2.94
C VAL A 63 -11.68 -14.03 -2.97
N LEU A 64 -12.17 -13.39 -4.03
CA LEU A 64 -11.90 -11.97 -4.28
C LEU A 64 -12.74 -11.06 -3.37
N ALA A 65 -14.05 -11.30 -3.23
CA ALA A 65 -14.89 -10.53 -2.32
C ALA A 65 -14.40 -10.63 -0.86
N PRO A 66 -14.14 -11.82 -0.29
CA PRO A 66 -13.54 -11.94 1.03
C PRO A 66 -12.13 -11.34 1.14
N ALA A 67 -11.34 -11.31 0.06
CA ALA A 67 -10.03 -10.65 0.06
C ALA A 67 -10.17 -9.12 0.11
N ARG A 68 -11.12 -8.54 -0.64
CA ARG A 68 -11.42 -7.10 -0.61
C ARG A 68 -11.94 -6.66 0.75
N GLU A 69 -12.82 -7.44 1.37
CA GLU A 69 -13.32 -7.16 2.72
C GLU A 69 -12.18 -7.13 3.75
N ARG A 70 -11.30 -8.15 3.73
CA ARG A 70 -10.12 -8.21 4.61
C ARG A 70 -9.17 -7.04 4.34
N HIS A 71 -8.93 -6.69 3.09
CA HIS A 71 -8.08 -5.56 2.73
C HIS A 71 -8.68 -4.23 3.23
N ALA A 72 -9.99 -4.03 3.06
CA ALA A 72 -10.68 -2.84 3.56
C ALA A 72 -10.69 -2.78 5.09
N GLU A 73 -10.82 -3.91 5.78
CA GLU A 73 -10.68 -3.98 7.24
C GLU A 73 -9.26 -3.66 7.70
N GLN A 74 -8.24 -4.20 7.02
CA GLN A 74 -6.84 -3.90 7.31
C GLN A 74 -6.54 -2.41 7.12
N LEU A 75 -7.00 -1.79 6.03
CA LEU A 75 -6.86 -0.36 5.80
C LEU A 75 -7.54 0.46 6.90
N ARG A 76 -8.77 0.10 7.30
CA ARG A 76 -9.47 0.76 8.41
C ARG A 76 -8.70 0.64 9.72
N GLN A 77 -8.14 -0.54 10.00
CA GLN A 77 -7.36 -0.78 11.20
C GLN A 77 -6.05 0.03 11.18
N GLN A 78 -5.32 0.03 10.06
CA GLN A 78 -4.12 0.84 9.88
C GLN A 78 -4.41 2.34 10.06
N GLN A 79 -5.50 2.84 9.46
CA GLN A 79 -5.91 4.24 9.62
C GLN A 79 -6.24 4.56 11.07
N ARG A 80 -6.96 3.67 11.77
CA ARG A 80 -7.26 3.83 13.19
C ARG A 80 -5.99 3.88 14.03
N ASP A 81 -5.08 2.94 13.82
CA ASP A 81 -3.82 2.86 14.57
C ASP A 81 -2.94 4.08 14.29
N HIS A 82 -2.94 4.57 13.04
CA HIS A 82 -2.26 5.81 12.67
C HIS A 82 -2.85 7.03 13.39
N ILE A 83 -4.17 7.19 13.41
CA ILE A 83 -4.85 8.27 14.14
C ILE A 83 -4.50 8.21 15.62
N LEU A 84 -4.56 7.02 16.23
CA LEU A 84 -4.18 6.84 17.64
C LEU A 84 -2.71 7.20 17.90
N GLY A 85 -1.81 6.83 16.98
CA GLY A 85 -0.40 7.21 17.06
C GLY A 85 -0.18 8.72 17.01
N LEU A 86 -0.86 9.42 16.09
CA LEU A 86 -0.79 10.88 15.98
C LEU A 86 -1.33 11.58 17.23
N LEU A 87 -2.45 11.09 17.78
CA LEU A 87 -3.02 11.63 19.02
C LEU A 87 -2.10 11.40 20.22
N GLY A 88 -1.50 10.20 20.32
CA GLY A 88 -0.51 9.88 21.35
C GLY A 88 0.73 10.77 21.26
N PHE A 89 1.24 11.02 20.05
CA PHE A 89 2.34 11.94 19.82
C PHE A 89 1.97 13.38 20.23
N ALA A 90 0.81 13.87 19.82
CA ALA A 90 0.35 15.20 20.21
C ALA A 90 0.22 15.34 21.74
N GLN A 91 -0.30 14.33 22.42
CA GLN A 91 -0.38 14.28 23.88
C GLN A 91 1.02 14.33 24.52
N GLN A 92 1.97 13.56 24.00
CA GLN A 92 3.35 13.56 24.49
C GLN A 92 4.02 14.93 24.33
N GLN A 93 3.82 15.61 23.19
CA GLN A 93 4.35 16.95 22.97
C GLN A 93 3.74 17.98 23.92
N LEU A 94 2.43 17.90 24.17
CA LEU A 94 1.77 18.77 25.15
C LEU A 94 2.29 18.54 26.57
N HIS A 95 2.56 17.29 26.94
CA HIS A 95 3.18 16.97 28.23
C HIS A 95 4.60 17.54 28.31
N ALA A 96 5.41 17.35 27.26
CA ALA A 96 6.77 17.87 27.20
C ALA A 96 6.84 19.40 27.34
N VAL A 97 5.87 20.13 26.76
CA VAL A 97 5.74 21.59 26.95
C VAL A 97 5.43 21.95 28.41
N GLY A 98 4.58 21.16 29.08
CA GLY A 98 4.26 21.34 30.50
C GLY A 98 5.44 21.08 31.43
N ASP A 99 6.34 20.17 31.07
CA ASP A 99 7.53 19.81 31.85
C ASP A 99 8.73 20.73 31.61
N MET A 100 8.64 21.71 30.68
CA MET A 100 9.75 22.61 30.42
C MET A 100 10.03 23.51 31.65
N PRO A 101 11.30 23.77 31.97
CA PRO A 101 11.65 24.76 32.99
C PRO A 101 11.07 26.12 32.59
N ASP A 102 10.50 26.84 33.55
CA ASP A 102 9.83 28.12 33.35
C ASP A 102 8.62 28.09 32.38
N ALA A 103 8.06 26.91 32.08
CA ALA A 103 6.86 26.78 31.25
C ALA A 103 5.72 27.68 31.72
N ALA A 104 5.49 27.77 33.04
CA ALA A 104 4.45 28.62 33.62
C ALA A 104 4.65 30.11 33.29
N ALA A 105 5.88 30.60 33.19
CA ALA A 105 6.17 31.99 32.82
C ALA A 105 5.86 32.22 31.34
N HIS A 106 6.28 31.30 30.47
CA HIS A 106 6.06 31.41 29.02
C HIS A 106 4.62 31.16 28.58
N LEU A 107 3.88 30.32 29.31
CA LEU A 107 2.45 30.05 29.06
C LEU A 107 1.56 31.27 29.36
N THR A 108 2.06 32.32 30.01
CA THR A 108 1.33 33.59 30.17
C THR A 108 1.50 34.54 28.98
N ALA A 109 2.43 34.26 28.07
CA ALA A 109 2.65 35.10 26.90
C ALA A 109 1.45 34.99 25.94
N PRO A 110 0.96 36.12 25.38
CA PRO A 110 -0.24 36.13 24.54
C PRO A 110 -0.09 35.29 23.26
N GLU A 111 1.13 35.20 22.71
CA GLU A 111 1.44 34.38 21.54
C GLU A 111 1.30 32.88 21.84
N VAL A 112 1.79 32.44 23.01
CA VAL A 112 1.73 31.05 23.46
C VAL A 112 0.29 30.67 23.83
N LEU A 113 -0.44 31.55 24.51
CA LEU A 113 -1.87 31.38 24.81
C LEU A 113 -2.71 31.24 23.54
N GLY A 114 -2.41 32.04 22.51
CA GLY A 114 -3.05 31.95 21.20
C GLY A 114 -2.80 30.58 20.54
N ALA A 115 -1.56 30.08 20.57
CA ALA A 115 -1.22 28.76 20.05
C ALA A 115 -1.94 27.63 20.82
N VAL A 116 -1.96 27.69 22.16
CA VAL A 116 -2.69 26.71 23.00
C VAL A 116 -4.19 26.72 22.68
N THR A 117 -4.78 27.91 22.50
CA THR A 117 -6.20 28.05 22.15
C THR A 117 -6.51 27.43 20.78
N GLN A 118 -5.62 27.59 19.80
CA GLN A 118 -5.76 26.94 18.48
C GLN A 118 -5.69 25.41 18.58
N VAL A 119 -4.81 24.87 19.43
CA VAL A 119 -4.73 23.43 19.69
C VAL A 119 -6.02 22.92 20.32
N VAL A 120 -6.55 23.60 21.34
CA VAL A 120 -7.82 23.26 21.98
C VAL A 120 -8.98 23.29 20.98
N HIS A 121 -9.08 24.35 20.18
CA HIS A 121 -10.12 24.47 19.15
C HIS A 121 -10.01 23.35 18.11
N SER A 122 -8.81 23.00 17.67
CA SER A 122 -8.58 21.89 16.74
C SER A 122 -8.98 20.55 17.34
N ALA A 123 -8.68 20.31 18.62
CA ALA A 123 -9.10 19.11 19.34
C ALA A 123 -10.63 19.04 19.49
N GLN A 124 -11.30 20.16 19.76
CA GLN A 124 -12.76 20.23 19.83
C GLN A 124 -13.42 19.91 18.49
N ARG A 125 -12.84 20.35 17.36
CA ARG A 125 -13.35 19.99 16.02
C ARG A 125 -13.33 18.49 15.75
N LEU A 126 -12.34 17.77 16.30
CA LEU A 126 -12.26 16.31 16.18
C LEU A 126 -13.37 15.59 16.99
N GLN A 127 -13.97 16.25 17.99
CA GLN A 127 -15.08 15.68 18.77
C GLN A 127 -16.44 15.79 18.08
N VAL A 128 -16.60 16.67 17.09
CA VAL A 128 -17.91 17.03 16.49
C VAL A 128 -18.21 16.27 15.18
N MET A 129 -17.46 15.25 14.80
CA MET A 129 -17.85 14.37 13.68
C MET A 129 -18.47 13.05 14.14
N PRO A 130 -19.81 13.01 14.28
CA PRO A 130 -20.57 11.83 13.93
C PRO A 130 -21.49 12.20 12.76
N LYS A 131 -21.00 12.04 11.52
CA LYS A 131 -21.92 11.88 10.40
C LYS A 131 -21.53 10.62 9.64
N VAL A 132 -22.29 9.58 9.96
CA VAL A 132 -22.40 8.32 9.25
C VAL A 132 -22.33 8.56 7.74
N ALA A 133 -21.28 8.08 7.09
CA ALA A 133 -21.27 7.91 5.64
C ALA A 133 -21.88 6.53 5.35
N SER A 134 -23.19 6.50 5.06
CA SER A 134 -23.80 5.37 4.36
C SER A 134 -23.28 5.32 2.91
N PRO A 135 -23.13 4.12 2.34
CA PRO A 135 -22.54 3.93 1.02
C PRO A 135 -23.56 4.32 -0.06
N GLY A 136 -23.28 5.40 -0.77
CA GLY A 136 -24.01 5.79 -1.96
C GLY A 136 -23.42 5.11 -3.19
N ILE A 137 -24.05 4.01 -3.60
CA ILE A 137 -23.94 3.48 -4.96
C ILE A 137 -24.45 4.58 -5.89
N GLY A 138 -23.60 5.04 -6.81
CA GLY A 138 -23.93 5.95 -7.89
C GLY A 138 -23.33 5.42 -9.18
N LEU A 139 -24.10 4.55 -9.86
CA LEU A 139 -24.04 4.46 -11.32
C LEU A 139 -24.29 5.85 -11.87
N GLU A 140 -23.35 6.43 -12.61
CA GLU A 140 -23.68 7.30 -13.74
C GLU A 140 -22.77 6.98 -14.92
N THR A 141 -23.41 6.34 -15.88
CA THR A 141 -23.10 6.29 -17.31
C THR A 141 -22.91 7.68 -17.91
N GLY A 142 -21.99 7.85 -18.85
CA GLY A 142 -22.04 8.96 -19.79
C GLY A 142 -20.71 9.33 -20.46
N ASP A 143 -20.59 8.92 -21.72
CA ASP A 143 -19.91 9.62 -22.82
C ASP A 143 -18.38 9.77 -22.85
N THR A 144 -17.78 8.83 -23.59
CA THR A 144 -16.91 9.10 -24.75
C THR A 144 -17.14 10.46 -25.42
N PRO A 145 -16.07 11.09 -25.92
CA PRO A 145 -15.87 11.00 -27.36
C PRO A 145 -14.44 10.62 -27.76
N ALA A 146 -14.39 9.83 -28.83
CA ALA A 146 -13.20 9.50 -29.60
C ALA A 146 -12.75 10.68 -30.46
N VAL A 147 -11.44 10.96 -30.53
CA VAL A 147 -10.78 11.46 -31.75
C VAL A 147 -9.31 11.00 -31.82
N ALA A 148 -9.06 10.24 -32.90
CA ALA A 148 -7.86 10.11 -33.74
C ALA A 148 -6.50 9.63 -33.19
N SER A 149 -6.19 8.40 -33.63
CA SER A 149 -4.90 7.85 -33.99
C SER A 149 -3.92 8.81 -34.69
N SER A 150 -2.63 8.65 -34.38
CA SER A 150 -1.58 8.56 -35.41
C SER A 150 -0.33 7.83 -34.89
N THR A 151 0.24 7.08 -35.82
CA THR A 151 1.18 5.97 -35.73
C THR A 151 2.67 6.36 -35.77
N ALA A 152 3.48 5.46 -35.21
CA ALA A 152 4.79 4.98 -35.67
C ALA A 152 6.07 5.81 -35.43
N SER A 153 6.96 5.29 -34.59
CA SER A 153 8.27 4.71 -34.97
C SER A 153 8.99 4.27 -33.69
N GLY A 154 9.37 2.99 -33.58
CA GLY A 154 10.76 2.57 -33.80
C GLY A 154 11.57 2.81 -32.52
N THR A 155 11.93 1.80 -31.75
CA THR A 155 13.21 1.10 -31.90
C THR A 155 13.18 -0.25 -31.18
N GLU A 156 13.80 -1.22 -31.84
CA GLU A 156 14.05 -2.62 -31.49
C GLU A 156 14.84 -2.85 -30.17
N PRO A 157 14.91 -4.13 -29.71
CA PRO A 157 15.16 -4.51 -28.33
C PRO A 157 16.64 -4.70 -28.04
N VAL A 158 17.09 -4.24 -26.87
CA VAL A 158 18.42 -4.59 -26.35
C VAL A 158 18.26 -5.65 -25.26
N GLU A 159 18.61 -6.86 -25.68
CA GLU A 159 19.28 -7.94 -24.94
C GLU A 159 19.49 -7.76 -23.44
N ALA A 160 19.00 -8.76 -22.71
CA ALA A 160 19.48 -9.13 -21.39
C ALA A 160 20.98 -9.50 -21.42
N PRO A 161 21.63 -9.40 -20.25
CA PRO A 161 22.23 -10.59 -19.65
C PRO A 161 21.62 -10.79 -18.25
N ALA A 162 21.04 -11.94 -17.91
CA ALA A 162 21.70 -13.21 -17.64
C ALA A 162 22.75 -13.12 -16.53
N GLU A 163 22.26 -13.41 -15.32
CA GLU A 163 22.89 -14.08 -14.17
C GLU A 163 24.16 -13.51 -13.54
N GLU A 164 24.10 -13.24 -12.23
CA GLU A 164 25.06 -13.80 -11.28
C GLU A 164 24.45 -13.84 -9.86
N ASN A 165 24.47 -15.04 -9.28
CA ASN A 165 24.15 -15.32 -7.88
C ASN A 165 25.21 -14.67 -6.99
N ASP A 166 24.78 -13.79 -6.10
CA ASP A 166 25.32 -13.78 -4.75
C ASP A 166 24.14 -13.98 -3.80
N ALA A 167 24.21 -15.07 -3.04
CA ALA A 167 23.27 -15.35 -1.97
C ALA A 167 23.52 -14.37 -0.82
N GLU A 168 23.21 -13.09 -1.03
CA GLU A 168 23.01 -12.13 0.05
C GLU A 168 21.95 -12.74 0.97
N SER A 169 22.35 -13.05 2.20
CA SER A 169 21.37 -13.47 3.19
C SER A 169 20.28 -12.39 3.28
N PRO A 170 19.01 -12.77 3.50
CA PRO A 170 17.93 -11.80 3.60
C PRO A 170 18.18 -10.75 4.70
N GLU A 171 19.02 -11.10 5.69
CA GLU A 171 19.50 -10.19 6.73
C GLU A 171 20.54 -9.18 6.21
N GLU A 172 21.56 -9.60 5.45
CA GLU A 172 22.51 -8.67 4.80
C GLU A 172 21.78 -7.72 3.85
N ARG A 173 20.80 -8.23 3.10
CA ARG A 173 19.96 -7.40 2.23
C ARG A 173 19.19 -6.36 3.03
N LEU A 174 18.58 -6.77 4.16
CA LEU A 174 17.87 -5.86 5.05
C LEU A 174 18.80 -4.81 5.67
N GLN A 175 19.99 -5.22 6.12
CA GLN A 175 21.00 -4.33 6.69
C GLN A 175 21.45 -3.28 5.67
N MET A 176 21.74 -3.67 4.43
CA MET A 176 22.09 -2.73 3.36
C MET A 176 20.97 -1.72 3.08
N LEU A 177 19.71 -2.18 3.02
CA LEU A 177 18.56 -1.30 2.82
C LEU A 177 18.39 -0.31 3.97
N LEU A 178 18.55 -0.76 5.22
CA LEU A 178 18.49 0.08 6.41
C LEU A 178 19.64 1.11 6.44
N MET A 179 20.86 0.72 6.08
CA MET A 179 22.00 1.64 5.97
C MET A 179 21.74 2.70 4.90
N ARG A 180 21.22 2.31 3.74
CA ARG A 180 20.89 3.23 2.64
C ARG A 180 19.78 4.21 3.04
N ILE A 181 18.73 3.74 3.71
CA ILE A 181 17.64 4.58 4.23
C ILE A 181 18.20 5.57 5.26
N ASN A 182 19.00 5.10 6.22
CA ASN A 182 19.61 5.97 7.23
C ASN A 182 20.53 7.03 6.62
N GLY A 183 21.34 6.66 5.62
CA GLY A 183 22.18 7.61 4.88
C GLY A 183 21.36 8.67 4.16
N ALA A 184 20.32 8.26 3.42
CA ALA A 184 19.41 9.19 2.75
C ALA A 184 18.68 10.12 3.73
N CYS A 185 18.24 9.62 4.89
CA CYS A 185 17.61 10.43 5.93
C CYS A 185 18.57 11.48 6.52
N GLN A 186 19.84 11.14 6.71
CA GLN A 186 20.87 12.08 7.16
C GLN A 186 21.16 13.16 6.11
N GLU A 187 21.24 12.77 4.84
CA GLU A 187 21.44 13.69 3.72
C GLU A 187 20.24 14.66 3.59
N ILE A 188 19.01 14.14 3.61
CA ILE A 188 17.78 14.96 3.63
C ILE A 188 17.77 15.90 4.84
N SER A 189 18.13 15.41 6.04
CA SER A 189 18.20 16.25 7.24
C SER A 189 19.26 17.35 7.13
N SER A 190 20.37 17.08 6.43
CA SER A 190 21.40 18.09 6.13
C SER A 190 20.94 19.15 5.11
N MET A 191 19.92 18.83 4.31
CA MET A 191 19.35 19.72 3.29
C MET A 191 18.17 20.56 3.81
N MET A 192 17.39 20.11 4.82
CA MET A 192 16.21 20.84 5.35
C MET A 192 16.58 22.00 6.31
N PRO A 193 15.79 23.11 6.43
CA PRO A 193 16.17 24.33 7.16
C PRO A 193 15.65 24.36 8.60
N GLU A 194 16.41 24.77 9.64
CA GLU A 194 17.03 26.09 9.86
C GLU A 194 18.59 26.12 9.91
N ALA A 195 19.27 24.97 9.97
CA ALA A 195 20.72 24.91 10.22
C ALA A 195 21.62 25.03 8.96
N ALA A 196 21.13 24.67 7.77
CA ALA A 196 21.94 24.56 6.55
C ALA A 196 21.82 25.73 5.55
N LYS A 197 20.89 26.68 5.77
CA LYS A 197 20.60 27.84 4.88
C LYS A 197 20.22 27.50 3.41
N GLN A 198 19.93 26.24 3.06
CA GLN A 198 19.66 25.83 1.68
C GLN A 198 18.23 26.16 1.20
N PHE A 199 17.22 26.03 2.06
CA PHE A 199 15.84 26.41 1.76
C PHE A 199 15.34 27.50 2.71
N ARG A 200 14.63 28.51 2.19
CA ARG A 200 14.03 29.57 3.02
C ARG A 200 12.74 29.08 3.66
N ARG A 201 12.35 29.66 4.80
CA ARG A 201 11.02 29.43 5.40
C ARG A 201 9.95 29.80 4.38
N GLY A 202 9.06 28.85 4.06
CA GLY A 202 8.04 29.02 3.01
C GLY A 202 8.53 28.79 1.58
N TYR A 203 9.64 28.06 1.38
CA TYR A 203 10.11 27.68 0.04
C TYR A 203 9.05 26.86 -0.72
N PRO A 204 8.66 27.27 -1.94
CA PRO A 204 7.68 26.54 -2.73
C PRO A 204 8.36 25.34 -3.41
N PHE A 205 8.24 24.16 -2.78
CA PHE A 205 8.68 22.91 -3.40
C PHE A 205 7.81 22.58 -4.62
N GLN A 206 8.40 21.90 -5.60
CA GLN A 206 7.66 21.39 -6.76
C GLN A 206 6.64 20.34 -6.31
N ASP A 207 5.49 20.26 -6.98
CA ASP A 207 4.41 19.33 -6.62
C ASP A 207 4.90 17.87 -6.59
N GLN A 208 5.80 17.51 -7.50
CA GLN A 208 6.41 16.18 -7.53
C GLN A 208 7.26 15.89 -6.28
N THR A 209 7.96 16.89 -5.74
CA THR A 209 8.72 16.76 -4.50
C THR A 209 7.78 16.59 -3.30
N VAL A 210 6.67 17.33 -3.27
CA VAL A 210 5.64 17.21 -2.22
C VAL A 210 5.01 15.82 -2.24
N GLU A 211 4.74 15.29 -3.43
CA GLU A 211 4.16 13.95 -3.59
C GLU A 211 5.15 12.84 -3.19
N LEU A 212 6.43 12.97 -3.52
CA LEU A 212 7.47 12.06 -3.05
C LEU A 212 7.61 12.06 -1.52
N VAL A 213 7.46 13.21 -0.86
CA VAL A 213 7.46 13.31 0.60
C VAL A 213 6.24 12.61 1.19
N ARG A 214 5.05 12.77 0.58
CA ARG A 214 3.84 12.06 1.01
C ARG A 214 4.02 10.55 0.91
N GLN A 215 4.52 10.06 -0.24
CA GLN A 215 4.79 8.65 -0.45
C GLN A 215 5.84 8.11 0.51
N LEU A 216 6.89 8.89 0.81
CA LEU A 216 7.89 8.54 1.82
C LEU A 216 7.25 8.36 3.20
N TRP A 217 6.33 9.24 3.61
CA TRP A 217 5.61 9.08 4.87
C TRP A 217 4.80 7.79 4.92
N PHE A 218 4.06 7.45 3.86
CA PHE A 218 3.30 6.19 3.80
C PHE A 218 4.23 4.97 3.83
N ASN A 219 5.25 4.94 2.97
CA ASN A 219 6.17 3.81 2.86
C ASN A 219 6.99 3.60 4.15
N SER A 220 7.39 4.68 4.83
CA SER A 220 8.11 4.60 6.10
C SER A 220 7.23 4.03 7.22
N SER A 221 5.95 4.41 7.26
CA SER A 221 4.99 3.86 8.21
C SER A 221 4.77 2.36 8.00
N ASP A 222 4.62 1.93 6.75
CA ASP A 222 4.43 0.53 6.39
C ASP A 222 5.68 -0.32 6.68
N ALA A 223 6.87 0.22 6.39
CA ALA A 223 8.14 -0.42 6.72
C ALA A 223 8.31 -0.58 8.23
N ILE A 224 8.00 0.46 9.02
CA ILE A 224 8.04 0.41 10.49
C ILE A 224 7.02 -0.59 11.04
N ALA A 225 5.81 -0.64 10.48
CA ALA A 225 4.79 -1.60 10.86
C ALA A 225 5.20 -3.04 10.54
N ALA A 226 5.85 -3.28 9.39
CA ALA A 226 6.39 -4.58 9.01
C ALA A 226 7.53 -5.03 9.95
N LEU A 227 8.45 -4.11 10.30
CA LEU A 227 9.56 -4.39 11.22
C LEU A 227 9.10 -4.62 12.67
N ASN A 228 8.04 -3.93 13.11
CA ASN A 228 7.43 -4.11 14.44
C ASN A 228 6.39 -5.24 14.48
N GLY A 229 5.97 -5.77 13.32
CA GLY A 229 4.99 -6.84 13.20
C GLY A 229 5.45 -8.10 13.93
N ARG A 230 4.59 -8.64 14.80
CA ARG A 230 4.81 -9.89 15.57
C ARG A 230 6.02 -9.89 16.53
N GLY A 231 6.60 -8.75 16.86
CA GLY A 231 7.72 -8.67 17.81
C GLY A 231 9.06 -9.17 17.26
N GLN A 232 9.25 -9.12 15.93
CA GLN A 232 10.48 -9.55 15.26
C GLN A 232 11.69 -8.68 15.63
N LEU A 233 11.48 -7.37 15.81
CA LEU A 233 12.49 -6.45 16.34
C LEU A 233 11.89 -5.73 17.55
N LYS A 234 12.40 -6.02 18.75
CA LYS A 234 12.13 -5.18 19.93
C LYS A 234 13.03 -3.95 19.84
N ARG A 235 12.44 -2.77 20.03
CA ARG A 235 13.23 -1.55 20.31
C ARG A 235 14.13 -1.85 21.52
N PRO A 236 15.46 -1.69 21.44
CA PRO A 236 16.32 -1.82 22.61
C PRO A 236 15.95 -0.80 23.69
#